data_AF-A0A938SL30-F1
#
_entry.id   AF-A0A938SL30-F1
#
_cell.length_a   1.000
_cell.length_b   1.000
_cell.length_c   1.000
_cell.angle_alpha   90.00
_cell.angle_beta   90.00
_cell.angle_gamma   90.00
#
_symmetry.space_group_name_H-M   'P 1'
#
loop_
_entity.id
_entity.type
_entity.pdbx_description
1 polymer ?
#
loop_
_entity_poly.entity_id
_entity_poly.type
_entity_poly.pdbx_seq_one_letter_code
_entity_poly.pdbx_strand_id
1 'polypeptide(L)'
;MDRRAFFKTGVAAAAAGTVASLPSRSARAASVSTARGDGAPAILRDFTADDHRRRLLNVRLCTQQIRTCMRKHLITDYLPGQCVYNLGEYPSREPWEPGEVDEQELDRLKDEGIQLIHVMDEWNDRYGLFGGNKLTAVNPAGFRRFVSMVHERGIKILAYASSGYFAGHDPDYRPEWSRPGDAIG
;
A
#
# COMPACT_ATOMS: atom_id res chain seq x y z
N MET A 1 32.94 -7.12 -11.67
CA MET A 1 32.76 -5.76 -12.24
C MET A 1 32.91 -4.75 -11.12
N ASP A 2 33.95 -3.92 -11.18
CA ASP A 2 34.27 -2.95 -10.12
C ASP A 2 33.37 -1.70 -10.24
N ARG A 3 32.47 -1.53 -9.26
CA ARG A 3 31.48 -0.44 -9.20
C ARG A 3 32.10 0.96 -9.29
N ARG A 4 33.39 1.13 -8.97
CA ARG A 4 34.07 2.42 -9.02
C ARG A 4 34.44 2.86 -10.44
N ALA A 5 34.60 1.93 -11.38
CA ALA A 5 34.93 2.27 -12.76
C ALA A 5 33.74 2.88 -13.52
N PHE A 6 32.52 2.40 -13.27
CA PHE A 6 31.30 2.85 -13.95
C PHE A 6 30.97 4.32 -13.67
N PHE A 7 31.23 4.81 -12.46
CA PHE A 7 30.96 6.21 -12.10
C PHE A 7 31.93 7.21 -12.74
N LYS A 8 33.17 6.80 -13.06
CA LYS A 8 34.14 7.70 -13.70
C LYS A 8 33.79 7.99 -15.16
N THR A 9 33.19 7.04 -15.87
CA THR A 9 32.82 7.20 -17.28
C THR A 9 31.58 8.09 -17.46
N GLY A 10 30.66 8.12 -16.48
CA GLY A 10 29.43 8.94 -16.55
C GLY A 10 29.65 10.44 -16.33
N VAL A 11 30.65 10.83 -15.54
CA VAL A 11 30.88 12.25 -15.19
C VAL A 11 31.55 13.03 -16.33
N ALA A 12 32.32 12.38 -17.21
CA ALA A 12 32.98 13.05 -18.33
C ALA A 12 32.00 13.49 -19.45
N ALA A 13 30.85 12.82 -19.60
CA ALA A 13 29.88 13.13 -20.66
C ALA A 13 28.98 14.34 -20.34
N ALA A 14 28.78 14.67 -19.06
CA ALA A 14 27.89 15.76 -18.64
C ALA A 14 28.53 17.17 -18.70
N ALA A 15 29.87 17.25 -18.74
CA ALA A 15 30.59 18.52 -18.74
C ALA A 15 30.72 19.19 -20.12
N ALA A 16 30.37 18.50 -21.21
CA ALA A 16 30.50 19.03 -22.58
C ALA A 16 29.21 19.65 -23.16
N GLY A 17 28.10 19.65 -22.41
CA GLY A 17 26.78 20.03 -22.94
C GLY A 17 26.19 21.37 -22.48
N THR A 18 26.82 22.11 -21.58
CA THR A 18 26.18 23.26 -20.90
C THR A 18 26.54 24.63 -21.47
N VAL A 19 26.49 24.80 -22.79
CA VAL A 19 26.53 26.13 -23.42
C VAL A 19 25.52 26.21 -24.57
N ALA A 20 24.24 26.49 -24.25
CA ALA A 20 23.36 27.30 -25.09
C ALA A 20 21.97 27.49 -24.44
N SER A 21 21.42 28.69 -24.64
CA SER A 21 20.03 29.13 -24.45
C SER A 21 19.52 29.38 -23.02
N LEU A 22 19.73 30.61 -22.54
CA LEU A 22 18.75 31.33 -21.73
C LEU A 22 17.80 32.08 -22.67
N PRO A 23 16.50 32.10 -22.38
CA PRO A 23 15.71 33.30 -22.62
C PRO A 23 15.14 33.82 -21.31
N SER A 24 15.49 35.06 -21.00
CA SER A 24 14.78 35.91 -20.05
C SER A 24 13.33 36.09 -20.53
N ARG A 25 12.36 35.59 -19.77
CA ARG A 25 10.96 36.02 -19.85
C ARG A 25 10.54 36.54 -18.49
N SER A 26 10.41 37.85 -18.41
CA SER A 26 9.71 38.54 -17.33
C SER A 26 8.24 38.10 -17.36
N ALA A 27 7.88 37.13 -16.53
CA ALA A 27 6.51 36.69 -16.37
C ALA A 27 5.82 37.60 -15.35
N ARG A 28 5.02 38.53 -15.87
CA ARG A 28 4.09 39.33 -15.07
C ARG A 28 3.08 38.37 -14.42
N ALA A 29 3.05 38.33 -13.08
CA ALA A 29 2.10 37.50 -12.35
C ALA A 29 0.66 37.95 -12.68
N ALA A 30 -0.05 37.15 -13.46
CA ALA A 30 -1.48 37.32 -13.66
C ALA A 30 -2.18 36.92 -12.35
N SER A 31 -2.94 37.83 -11.77
CA SER A 31 -3.86 37.54 -10.67
C SER A 31 -4.95 36.60 -11.19
N VAL A 32 -4.85 35.32 -10.88
CA VAL A 32 -5.90 34.35 -11.16
C VAL A 32 -7.04 34.63 -10.19
N SER A 33 -8.14 35.18 -10.73
CA SER A 33 -9.42 35.24 -10.03
C SER A 33 -9.90 33.82 -9.77
N THR A 34 -9.94 33.40 -8.51
CA THR A 34 -10.48 32.11 -8.09
C THR A 34 -12.01 32.18 -8.14
N ALA A 35 -12.58 32.00 -9.32
CA ALA A 35 -13.96 31.54 -9.41
C ALA A 35 -14.02 30.19 -8.67
N ARG A 36 -14.81 30.12 -7.59
CA ARG A 36 -15.10 28.87 -6.88
C ARG A 36 -15.87 27.96 -7.85
N GLY A 37 -15.13 27.16 -8.60
CA GLY A 37 -15.69 26.16 -9.49
C GLY A 37 -16.33 25.05 -8.67
N ASP A 38 -17.57 24.72 -9.00
CA ASP A 38 -18.41 23.72 -8.33
C ASP A 38 -17.89 22.26 -8.50
N GLY A 39 -16.72 22.07 -9.11
CA GLY A 39 -16.09 20.76 -9.37
C GLY A 39 -14.80 20.49 -8.59
N ALA A 40 -14.38 21.37 -7.67
CA ALA A 40 -13.22 21.06 -6.84
C ALA A 40 -13.54 19.92 -5.86
N PRO A 41 -12.66 18.90 -5.71
CA PRO A 41 -12.78 17.87 -4.68
C PRO A 41 -13.11 18.47 -3.32
N ALA A 42 -13.95 17.80 -2.51
CA ALA A 42 -14.44 18.34 -1.24
C ALA A 42 -13.33 18.87 -0.33
N ILE A 43 -12.18 18.18 -0.31
CA ILE A 43 -11.00 18.59 0.47
C ILE A 43 -10.41 19.95 0.06
N LEU A 44 -10.60 20.37 -1.20
CA LEU A 44 -10.15 21.66 -1.72
C LEU A 44 -11.16 22.78 -1.48
N ARG A 45 -12.44 22.47 -1.21
CA ARG A 45 -13.48 23.48 -0.95
C ARG A 45 -13.25 24.19 0.39
N ASP A 46 -12.78 23.45 1.39
CA ASP A 46 -12.53 23.95 2.76
C ASP A 46 -11.05 24.20 3.05
N PHE A 47 -10.18 24.16 2.04
CA PHE A 47 -8.74 24.28 2.22
C PHE A 47 -8.32 25.74 2.48
N THR A 48 -8.05 26.06 3.75
CA THR A 48 -7.72 27.43 4.18
C THR A 48 -6.25 27.78 4.01
N ALA A 49 -5.90 29.06 4.18
CA ALA A 49 -4.50 29.51 4.22
C ALA A 49 -3.72 28.87 5.38
N ASP A 50 -4.38 28.58 6.51
CA ASP A 50 -3.76 27.93 7.66
C ASP A 50 -3.52 26.43 7.39
N ASP A 51 -4.39 25.77 6.63
CA ASP A 51 -4.16 24.41 6.12
C ASP A 51 -2.97 24.38 5.17
N HIS A 52 -2.86 25.36 4.25
CA HIS A 52 -1.70 25.47 3.36
C HIS A 52 -0.40 25.67 4.15
N ARG A 53 -0.42 26.53 5.17
CA ARG A 53 0.75 26.76 6.04
C ARG A 53 1.16 25.47 6.77
N ARG A 54 0.19 24.75 7.36
CA ARG A 54 0.43 23.45 8.01
C ARG A 54 1.01 22.42 7.03
N ARG A 55 0.46 22.34 5.82
CA ARG A 55 0.99 21.48 4.75
C ARG A 55 2.46 21.77 4.48
N LEU A 56 2.84 23.04 4.32
CA LEU A 56 4.25 23.41 4.06
C LEU A 56 5.17 23.08 5.24
N LEU A 57 4.70 23.25 6.48
CA LEU A 57 5.46 22.86 7.67
C LEU A 57 5.70 21.34 7.71
N ASN A 58 4.67 20.54 7.41
CA ASN A 58 4.79 19.08 7.34
C ASN A 58 5.76 18.64 6.23
N VAL A 59 5.65 19.25 5.04
CA VAL A 59 6.58 18.98 3.92
C VAL A 59 8.03 19.33 4.30
N ARG A 60 8.25 20.47 4.99
CA ARG A 60 9.58 20.85 5.49
C ARG A 60 10.12 19.81 6.47
N LEU A 61 9.31 19.39 7.45
CA LEU A 61 9.70 18.39 8.45
C LEU A 61 10.13 17.09 7.77
N CYS A 62 9.29 16.54 6.90
CA CYS A 62 9.60 15.31 6.16
C CYS A 62 10.88 15.47 5.34
N THR A 63 11.02 16.59 4.62
CA THR A 63 12.20 16.87 3.78
C THR A 63 13.49 16.93 4.58
N GLN A 64 13.46 17.48 5.80
CA GLN A 64 14.62 17.55 6.70
C GLN A 64 15.05 16.16 7.19
N GLN A 65 14.08 15.27 7.46
CA GLN A 65 14.33 13.91 7.92
C GLN A 65 14.94 13.03 6.81
N ILE A 66 14.50 13.20 5.56
CA ILE A 66 14.99 12.41 4.42
C ILE A 66 16.19 13.05 3.68
N ARG A 67 16.86 14.06 4.28
CA ARG A 67 17.88 14.85 3.57
C ARG A 67 19.10 14.04 3.12
N THR A 68 19.38 12.91 3.77
CA THR A 68 20.50 12.02 3.47
C THR A 68 20.10 10.82 2.59
N CYS A 69 18.82 10.69 2.24
CA CYS A 69 18.37 9.61 1.35
C CYS A 69 19.04 9.75 -0.03
N MET A 70 19.44 8.62 -0.60
CA MET A 70 20.14 8.58 -1.89
C MET A 70 19.27 9.01 -3.08
N ARG A 71 17.95 8.88 -2.95
CA ARG A 71 16.97 9.23 -4.01
C ARG A 71 15.64 9.63 -3.36
N LYS A 72 14.91 10.51 -4.04
CA LYS A 72 13.54 10.92 -3.68
C LYS A 72 12.61 10.63 -4.85
N HIS A 73 11.45 10.04 -4.57
CA HIS A 73 10.38 9.81 -5.53
C HIS A 73 9.14 10.54 -5.03
N LEU A 74 8.59 11.44 -5.85
CA LEU A 74 7.31 12.07 -5.59
C LEU A 74 6.22 11.23 -6.27
N ILE A 75 5.28 10.73 -5.48
CA ILE A 75 4.08 10.06 -5.98
C ILE A 75 2.99 11.14 -6.08
N THR A 76 2.65 11.54 -7.30
CA THR A 76 1.65 12.59 -7.57
C THR A 76 0.24 12.03 -7.67
N ASP A 77 0.13 10.76 -8.06
CA ASP A 77 -1.13 10.10 -8.40
C ASP A 77 -1.37 8.92 -7.46
N TYR A 78 -1.16 9.15 -6.16
CA TYR A 78 -1.46 8.15 -5.15
C TYR A 78 -2.98 7.95 -5.10
N LEU A 79 -3.42 6.77 -5.51
CA LEU A 79 -4.81 6.34 -5.37
C LEU A 79 -4.93 5.58 -4.04
N PRO A 80 -5.45 6.21 -2.97
CA PRO A 80 -5.84 5.45 -1.79
C PRO A 80 -6.94 4.48 -2.21
N GLY A 81 -6.75 3.19 -1.96
CA GLY A 81 -7.72 2.20 -2.38
C GLY A 81 -7.51 0.85 -1.72
N GLN A 82 -6.77 0.78 -0.61
CA GLN A 82 -6.58 -0.45 0.13
C GLN A 82 -7.44 -0.47 1.38
N CYS A 83 -8.20 -1.55 1.57
CA CYS A 83 -8.95 -1.84 2.78
C CYS A 83 -8.45 -3.16 3.39
N VAL A 84 -8.22 -3.18 4.70
CA VAL A 84 -8.01 -4.43 5.44
C VAL A 84 -9.37 -5.01 5.75
N TYR A 85 -9.63 -6.23 5.26
CA TYR A 85 -10.93 -6.86 5.33
C TYR A 85 -10.90 -8.05 6.29
N ASN A 86 -11.86 -8.11 7.20
CA ASN A 86 -12.01 -9.19 8.14
C ASN A 86 -12.96 -10.25 7.55
N LEU A 87 -12.41 -11.30 6.95
CA LEU A 87 -13.20 -12.36 6.33
C LEU A 87 -13.63 -13.38 7.38
N GLY A 88 -14.80 -13.13 7.97
CA GLY A 88 -15.28 -13.88 9.13
C GLY A 88 -14.47 -13.56 10.40
N GLU A 89 -14.60 -14.42 11.41
CA GLU A 89 -13.74 -14.38 12.59
C GLU A 89 -12.89 -15.66 12.64
N TYR A 90 -11.62 -15.53 13.03
CA TYR A 90 -10.77 -16.67 13.30
C TYR A 90 -9.93 -16.39 14.56
N PRO A 91 -9.88 -17.30 15.55
CA PRO A 91 -10.50 -18.62 15.57
C PRO A 91 -12.03 -18.56 15.73
N SER A 92 -12.74 -19.55 15.19
CA SER A 92 -14.20 -19.68 15.24
C SER A 92 -14.63 -21.09 15.66
N ARG A 93 -15.93 -21.26 15.98
CA ARG A 93 -16.52 -22.58 16.31
C ARG A 93 -16.84 -23.42 15.07
N GLU A 94 -17.14 -22.77 13.98
CA GLU A 94 -17.47 -23.37 12.69
C GLU A 94 -16.69 -22.64 11.58
N PRO A 95 -16.33 -23.31 10.48
CA PRO A 95 -15.69 -22.64 9.34
C PRO A 95 -16.57 -21.49 8.85
N TRP A 96 -15.98 -20.31 8.67
CA TRP A 96 -16.71 -19.18 8.10
C TRP A 96 -17.07 -19.44 6.62
N GLU A 97 -18.13 -18.80 6.15
CA GLU A 97 -18.57 -18.83 4.75
C GLU A 97 -18.94 -17.40 4.35
N PRO A 98 -18.44 -16.88 3.21
CA PRO A 98 -18.85 -15.55 2.75
C PRO A 98 -20.36 -15.52 2.46
N GLY A 99 -21.02 -14.47 2.91
CA GLY A 99 -22.47 -14.33 2.85
C GLY A 99 -22.94 -13.03 2.21
N GLU A 100 -24.22 -12.74 2.42
CA GLU A 100 -24.85 -11.52 1.93
C GLU A 100 -24.21 -10.24 2.53
N VAL A 101 -23.77 -10.31 3.79
CA VAL A 101 -23.08 -9.20 4.45
C VAL A 101 -21.78 -8.87 3.72
N ASP A 102 -21.03 -9.90 3.28
CA ASP A 102 -19.81 -9.68 2.51
C ASP A 102 -20.09 -9.07 1.14
N GLU A 103 -21.16 -9.50 0.45
CA GLU A 103 -21.58 -8.89 -0.82
C GLU A 103 -21.87 -7.39 -0.65
N GLN A 104 -22.68 -7.03 0.36
CA GLN A 104 -23.07 -5.64 0.64
C GLN A 104 -21.87 -4.78 1.02
N GLU A 105 -20.96 -5.32 1.83
CA GLU A 105 -19.76 -4.59 2.23
C GLU A 105 -18.81 -4.39 1.05
N LEU A 106 -18.64 -5.39 0.19
CA LEU A 106 -17.82 -5.24 -1.01
C LEU A 106 -18.41 -4.24 -2.00
N ASP A 107 -19.74 -4.15 -2.12
CA ASP A 107 -20.40 -3.11 -2.90
C ASP A 107 -20.16 -1.71 -2.32
N ARG A 108 -20.30 -1.55 -0.99
CA ARG A 108 -19.98 -0.29 -0.31
C ARG A 108 -18.53 0.14 -0.55
N LEU A 109 -17.58 -0.79 -0.39
CA LEU A 109 -16.16 -0.51 -0.59
C LEU A 109 -15.85 -0.12 -2.04
N LYS A 110 -16.49 -0.79 -3.02
CA LYS A 110 -16.40 -0.43 -4.44
C LYS A 110 -16.89 1.00 -4.67
N ASP A 111 -18.05 1.35 -4.13
CA ASP A 111 -18.66 2.68 -4.31
C ASP A 111 -17.81 3.79 -3.66
N GLU A 112 -17.05 3.45 -2.59
CA GLU A 112 -16.07 4.33 -1.97
C GLU A 112 -14.73 4.42 -2.73
N GLY A 113 -14.57 3.66 -3.82
CA GLY A 113 -13.40 3.68 -4.68
C GLY A 113 -12.25 2.80 -4.19
N ILE A 114 -12.50 1.83 -3.30
CA ILE A 114 -11.50 0.82 -2.91
C ILE A 114 -11.18 -0.07 -4.11
N GLN A 115 -9.89 -0.33 -4.32
CA GLN A 115 -9.35 -1.10 -5.44
C GLN A 115 -8.55 -2.32 -5.02
N LEU A 116 -8.29 -2.47 -3.72
CA LEU A 116 -7.52 -3.54 -3.12
C LEU A 116 -8.09 -3.95 -1.76
N ILE A 117 -8.49 -5.21 -1.65
CA ILE A 117 -8.80 -5.88 -0.39
C ILE A 117 -7.56 -6.59 0.12
N HIS A 118 -7.26 -6.44 1.39
CA HIS A 118 -6.21 -7.15 2.10
C HIS A 118 -6.83 -7.97 3.21
N VAL A 119 -6.90 -9.29 3.02
CA VAL A 119 -7.35 -10.22 4.05
C VAL A 119 -6.13 -10.63 4.84
N MET A 120 -6.18 -10.47 6.17
CA MET A 120 -5.04 -10.71 7.06
C MET A 120 -4.86 -12.21 7.33
N ASP A 121 -4.84 -12.67 8.57
CA ASP A 121 -4.53 -14.07 8.90
C ASP A 121 -5.80 -14.93 9.00
N GLU A 122 -6.99 -14.31 8.95
CA GLU A 122 -8.28 -14.96 9.23
C GLU A 122 -8.75 -15.90 8.10
N TRP A 123 -8.17 -15.75 6.90
CA TRP A 123 -8.51 -16.64 5.79
C TRP A 123 -7.96 -18.06 5.98
N ASN A 124 -6.90 -18.25 6.78
CA ASN A 124 -6.19 -19.53 6.91
C ASN A 124 -6.45 -20.24 8.25
N ASP A 125 -6.32 -21.57 8.26
CA ASP A 125 -6.53 -22.39 9.44
C ASP A 125 -5.25 -22.50 10.28
N ARG A 126 -4.70 -21.36 10.70
CA ARG A 126 -3.42 -21.27 11.44
C ARG A 126 -3.30 -22.22 12.64
N TYR A 127 -4.37 -22.41 13.39
CA TYR A 127 -4.43 -23.26 14.58
C TYR A 127 -4.86 -24.70 14.28
N GLY A 128 -5.14 -25.05 13.02
CA GLY A 128 -5.53 -26.40 12.62
C GLY A 128 -6.88 -26.87 13.17
N LEU A 129 -7.79 -25.94 13.50
CA LEU A 129 -9.07 -26.24 14.13
C LEU A 129 -10.02 -27.01 13.20
N PHE A 130 -9.80 -26.90 11.89
CA PHE A 130 -10.62 -27.51 10.85
C PHE A 130 -9.83 -28.50 9.99
N GLY A 131 -8.71 -29.01 10.52
CA GLY A 131 -7.86 -30.00 9.86
C GLY A 131 -6.92 -29.43 8.80
N GLY A 132 -6.82 -28.10 8.71
CA GLY A 132 -5.85 -27.39 7.87
C GLY A 132 -4.62 -26.95 8.66
N ASN A 133 -3.95 -25.95 8.10
CA ASN A 133 -2.83 -25.23 8.69
C ASN A 133 -2.79 -23.77 8.18
N LYS A 134 -1.73 -23.05 8.55
CA LYS A 134 -1.50 -21.65 8.17
C LYS A 134 -1.45 -21.39 6.66
N LEU A 135 -1.22 -22.41 5.85
CA LEU A 135 -1.13 -22.30 4.39
C LEU A 135 -2.40 -22.74 3.67
N THR A 136 -3.40 -23.22 4.41
CA THR A 136 -4.69 -23.67 3.85
C THR A 136 -5.81 -22.78 4.37
N ALA A 137 -6.76 -22.44 3.50
CA ALA A 137 -7.92 -21.67 3.90
C ALA A 137 -8.81 -22.43 4.90
N VAL A 138 -9.40 -21.75 5.88
CA VAL A 138 -10.40 -22.30 6.82
C VAL A 138 -11.54 -22.98 6.07
N ASN A 139 -12.01 -22.34 5.01
CA ASN A 139 -12.99 -22.88 4.09
C ASN A 139 -12.50 -22.65 2.64
N PRO A 140 -11.87 -23.66 1.99
CA PRO A 140 -11.32 -23.50 0.65
C PRO A 140 -12.34 -23.21 -0.45
N ALA A 141 -13.59 -23.67 -0.30
CA ALA A 141 -14.65 -23.37 -1.25
C ALA A 141 -15.15 -21.92 -1.05
N GLY A 142 -15.44 -21.56 0.20
CA GLY A 142 -15.84 -20.21 0.59
C GLY A 142 -14.79 -19.17 0.21
N PHE A 143 -13.51 -19.42 0.46
CA PHE A 143 -12.45 -18.47 0.11
C PHE A 143 -12.36 -18.22 -1.40
N ARG A 144 -12.50 -19.27 -2.23
CA ARG A 144 -12.54 -19.11 -3.69
C ARG A 144 -13.76 -18.30 -4.13
N ARG A 145 -14.92 -18.54 -3.50
CA ARG A 145 -16.13 -17.75 -3.76
C ARG A 145 -15.94 -16.29 -3.39
N PHE A 146 -15.35 -15.99 -2.23
CA PHE A 146 -15.03 -14.63 -1.82
C PHE A 146 -14.07 -13.94 -2.81
N VAL A 147 -13.02 -14.63 -3.26
CA VAL A 147 -12.10 -14.12 -4.30
C VAL A 147 -12.86 -13.77 -5.58
N SER A 148 -13.80 -14.61 -6.02
CA SER A 148 -14.67 -14.29 -7.17
C SER A 148 -15.53 -13.06 -6.92
N MET A 149 -16.20 -12.96 -5.76
CA MET A 149 -17.02 -11.81 -5.38
C MET A 149 -16.24 -10.49 -5.43
N VAL A 150 -14.99 -10.49 -4.97
CA VAL A 150 -14.09 -9.33 -5.01
C VAL A 150 -13.72 -8.97 -6.46
N HIS A 151 -13.35 -9.97 -7.28
CA HIS A 151 -12.96 -9.74 -8.67
C HIS A 151 -14.12 -9.29 -9.57
N GLU A 152 -15.34 -9.79 -9.34
CA GLU A 152 -16.55 -9.37 -10.06
C GLU A 152 -16.82 -7.86 -9.90
N ARG A 153 -16.36 -7.27 -8.79
CA ARG A 153 -16.44 -5.83 -8.51
C ARG A 153 -15.28 -5.03 -9.09
N GLY A 154 -14.33 -5.68 -9.76
CA GLY A 154 -13.12 -5.05 -10.30
C GLY A 154 -12.08 -4.70 -9.23
N ILE A 155 -12.22 -5.24 -8.03
CA ILE A 155 -11.32 -5.02 -6.90
C ILE A 155 -10.24 -6.11 -6.91
N LYS A 156 -8.99 -5.78 -6.56
CA LYS A 156 -7.91 -6.77 -6.38
C LYS A 156 -7.93 -7.32 -4.96
N ILE A 157 -7.35 -8.49 -4.74
CA ILE A 157 -7.21 -9.08 -3.40
C ILE A 157 -5.77 -9.51 -3.11
N LEU A 158 -5.35 -9.32 -1.86
CA LEU A 158 -4.15 -9.89 -1.27
C LEU A 158 -4.54 -10.75 -0.08
N ALA A 159 -4.23 -12.04 -0.15
CA ALA A 159 -4.29 -12.95 0.99
C ALA A 159 -2.94 -12.88 1.72
N TYR A 160 -2.94 -12.37 2.94
CA TYR A 160 -1.71 -12.23 3.71
C TYR A 160 -1.30 -13.56 4.33
N ALA A 161 -0.05 -13.94 4.13
CA ALA A 161 0.57 -15.03 4.87
C ALA A 161 1.97 -14.58 5.31
N SER A 162 2.25 -14.67 6.61
CA SER A 162 3.54 -14.30 7.15
C SER A 162 4.21 -15.47 7.83
N SER A 163 5.47 -15.69 7.44
CA SER A 163 6.32 -16.70 8.06
C SER A 163 6.70 -16.37 9.51
N GLY A 164 6.51 -15.12 9.94
CA GLY A 164 6.78 -14.70 11.33
C GLY A 164 5.78 -15.22 12.37
N TYR A 165 4.73 -15.92 11.94
CA TYR A 165 3.73 -16.53 12.82
C TYR A 165 3.88 -18.04 12.96
N PHE A 166 4.86 -18.65 12.31
CA PHE A 166 5.27 -20.03 12.62
C PHE A 166 6.15 -19.97 13.86
N ALA A 167 5.64 -20.46 14.99
CA ALA A 167 6.44 -20.68 16.18
C ALA A 167 7.35 -21.90 15.99
N GLY A 168 8.40 -22.05 16.78
CA GLY A 168 9.34 -23.17 16.66
C GLY A 168 8.69 -24.54 16.88
N HIS A 169 7.55 -24.58 17.57
CA HIS A 169 6.76 -25.79 17.80
C HIS A 169 5.70 -26.05 16.72
N ASP A 170 5.54 -25.15 15.75
CA ASP A 170 4.55 -25.30 14.68
C ASP A 170 4.94 -26.48 13.78
N PRO A 171 4.02 -27.39 13.43
CA PRO A 171 4.33 -28.56 12.60
C PRO A 171 4.88 -28.20 11.22
N ASP A 172 4.55 -27.01 10.70
CA ASP A 172 5.01 -26.53 9.39
C ASP A 172 6.27 -25.65 9.49
N TYR A 173 6.74 -25.34 10.70
CA TYR A 173 7.96 -24.58 10.88
C TYR A 173 9.18 -25.37 10.39
N ARG A 174 10.03 -24.69 9.59
CA ARG A 174 11.31 -25.23 9.16
C ARG A 174 12.46 -24.52 9.88
N PRO A 175 13.39 -25.26 10.52
CA PRO A 175 14.54 -24.66 11.21
C PRO A 175 15.38 -23.73 10.33
N GLU A 176 15.42 -23.99 9.02
CA GLU A 176 16.11 -23.17 8.02
C GLU A 176 15.55 -21.74 7.85
N TRP A 177 14.34 -21.47 8.35
CA TRP A 177 13.72 -20.14 8.31
C TRP A 177 14.20 -19.20 9.41
N SER A 178 14.97 -19.69 10.38
CA SER A 178 15.44 -18.90 11.52
C SER A 178 16.92 -19.12 11.80
N ARG A 179 17.56 -18.19 12.52
CA ARG A 179 18.93 -18.36 12.99
C ARG A 179 18.94 -19.02 14.38
N PRO A 180 20.09 -19.56 14.84
CA PRO A 180 20.22 -19.99 16.22
C PRO A 180 19.82 -18.88 17.19
N GLY A 181 18.80 -19.14 18.02
CA GLY A 181 18.24 -18.18 18.98
C GLY A 181 17.03 -17.36 18.50
N ASP A 182 16.67 -17.43 17.21
CA ASP A 182 15.49 -16.73 16.66
C ASP A 182 14.19 -17.54 16.83
N ALA A 183 14.29 -18.84 17.10
CA ALA A 183 13.11 -19.69 17.30
C ALA A 183 12.36 -19.24 18.55
N ILE A 184 11.18 -18.66 18.34
CA ILE A 184 10.24 -18.35 19.42
C ILE A 184 9.56 -19.67 19.81
N GLY A 185 9.77 -20.10 21.05
CA GLY A 185 9.16 -21.29 21.64
C GLY A 185 7.74 -21.03 22.11
#